data_AF-A0A3E5ESW8-F1
#
_entry.id   AF-A0A3E5ESW8-F1
#
_cell.length_a   1.000
_cell.length_b   1.000
_cell.length_c   1.000
_cell.angle_alpha   90.00
_cell.angle_beta   90.00
_cell.angle_gamma   90.00
#
_symmetry.space_group_name_H-M   'P 1'
#
loop_
_entity.id
_entity.type
_entity.pdbx_description
1 polymer ?
#
loop_
_entity_poly.entity_id
_entity_poly.type
_entity_poly.pdbx_seq_one_letter_code
_entity_poly.pdbx_strand_id
1 'polypeptide(L)'
;MRLFRLELKRILKSRRTLILLAIALLLSVAMAYLPISFEGINRPNEDGTVTELDGLAAIKYKQDLYKTSAGEVTPDRIKSALETYQSCVREYGPVEEKGFPLAVFVEKIVPFRHLLMGLSEAFADPLTGIGADLMDIDPNDIDGAYYEKCAEHLQDVMRNEQRENETAQQKALEKYSELDTPFYLHSGISKDAFDYIEFYILFLAILCVAIAAPTFAGEYQTGGDSILRTTKYGHKQLAITKILAAFTLFVVTFLVGITVHILILDAAFGTDCLKTSF
;
A
#
# COMPACT_ATOMS: atom_id res chain seq x y z
N MET A 1 7.16 -6.38 38.61
CA MET A 1 8.16 -7.08 37.76
C MET A 1 8.04 -8.61 37.77
N ARG A 2 8.15 -9.31 38.91
CA ARG A 2 8.12 -10.80 38.94
C ARG A 2 6.81 -11.40 38.41
N LEU A 3 5.66 -10.85 38.81
CA LEU A 3 4.32 -11.25 38.33
C LEU A 3 4.19 -11.16 36.81
N PHE A 4 4.61 -10.04 36.22
CA PHE A 4 4.62 -9.83 34.77
C PHE A 4 5.45 -10.87 34.02
N ARG A 5 6.69 -11.15 34.49
CA ARG A 5 7.55 -12.17 33.88
C ARG A 5 6.93 -13.57 33.96
N LEU A 6 6.25 -13.89 35.06
CA LEU A 6 5.58 -15.18 35.22
C LEU A 6 4.38 -15.31 34.30
N GLU A 7 3.59 -14.23 34.13
CA GLU A 7 2.45 -14.25 33.23
C GLU A 7 2.89 -14.35 31.78
N LEU A 8 3.92 -13.60 31.36
CA LEU A 8 4.49 -13.73 30.03
C LEU A 8 5.04 -15.14 29.78
N LYS A 9 5.77 -15.71 30.75
CA LYS A 9 6.28 -17.09 30.67
C LYS A 9 5.15 -18.10 30.55
N ARG A 10 4.04 -17.90 31.27
CA ARG A 10 2.86 -18.78 31.20
C ARG A 10 2.24 -18.75 29.81
N ILE A 11 2.03 -17.56 29.25
CA ILE A 11 1.46 -17.38 27.91
C ILE A 11 2.37 -18.05 26.86
N LEU A 12 3.67 -17.81 26.92
CA LEU A 12 4.66 -18.36 25.98
C LEU A 12 4.92 -19.87 26.14
N LYS A 13 4.66 -20.46 27.31
CA LYS A 13 4.79 -21.91 27.53
C LYS A 13 3.60 -22.71 27.00
N SER A 14 2.50 -22.05 26.66
CA SER A 14 1.33 -22.71 26.07
C SER A 14 1.66 -23.22 24.66
N ARG A 15 1.45 -24.53 24.41
CA ARG A 15 1.62 -25.12 23.07
C ARG A 15 0.78 -24.39 22.02
N ARG A 16 -0.46 -24.04 22.36
CA ARG A 16 -1.36 -23.29 21.48
C ARG A 16 -0.76 -21.93 21.10
N THR A 17 -0.22 -21.19 22.07
CA THR A 17 0.40 -19.89 21.79
C THR A 17 1.60 -20.04 20.87
N LEU A 18 2.49 -21.01 21.13
CA LEU A 18 3.65 -21.25 20.27
C LEU A 18 3.25 -21.62 18.84
N ILE A 19 2.21 -22.45 18.67
CA ILE A 19 1.66 -22.80 17.35
C ILE A 19 1.11 -21.54 16.65
N LEU A 20 0.32 -20.72 17.36
CA LEU A 20 -0.25 -19.50 16.77
C LEU A 20 0.81 -18.46 16.42
N LEU A 21 1.86 -18.32 17.22
CA LEU A 21 3.01 -17.46 16.90
C LEU A 21 3.78 -17.96 15.67
N ALA A 22 3.98 -19.28 15.55
CA ALA A 22 4.60 -19.87 14.37
C ALA A 22 3.74 -19.65 13.11
N ILE A 23 2.42 -19.81 13.21
CA ILE A 23 1.48 -19.51 12.13
C ILE A 23 1.53 -18.02 11.77
N ALA A 24 1.54 -17.11 12.74
CA ALA A 24 1.63 -15.67 12.50
C ALA A 24 2.90 -15.28 11.73
N LEU A 25 4.03 -15.92 12.05
CA LEU A 25 5.29 -15.70 11.35
C LEU A 25 5.28 -16.30 9.94
N LEU A 26 4.79 -17.52 9.76
CA LEU A 26 4.64 -18.14 8.43
C LEU A 26 3.70 -17.33 7.54
N LEU A 27 2.63 -16.80 8.12
CA LEU A 27 1.67 -15.96 7.42
C LEU A 27 2.30 -14.64 6.96
N SER A 28 3.19 -14.04 7.76
CA SER A 28 3.96 -12.84 7.35
C SER A 28 4.74 -13.09 6.07
N VAL A 29 5.47 -14.22 6.02
CA VAL A 29 6.25 -14.63 4.84
C VAL A 29 5.34 -14.93 3.64
N ALA A 30 4.27 -15.69 3.86
CA ALA A 30 3.33 -16.05 2.80
C ALA A 30 2.66 -14.80 2.20
N MET A 31 2.19 -13.87 3.04
CA MET A 31 1.54 -12.64 2.59
C MET A 31 2.53 -11.70 1.89
N ALA A 32 3.81 -11.70 2.25
CA ALA A 32 4.82 -10.93 1.53
C ALA A 32 5.17 -11.56 0.17
N TYR A 33 5.09 -12.88 0.07
CA TYR A 33 5.37 -13.62 -1.16
C TYR A 33 4.28 -13.45 -2.23
N LEU A 34 3.00 -13.37 -1.83
CA LEU A 34 1.88 -13.26 -2.77
C LEU A 34 2.00 -12.08 -3.75
N PRO A 35 2.19 -10.81 -3.33
CA PRO A 35 2.33 -9.69 -4.25
C PRO A 35 3.55 -9.84 -5.16
N ILE A 36 4.62 -10.47 -4.68
CA ILE A 36 5.78 -10.79 -5.53
C ILE A 36 5.37 -11.80 -6.61
N SER A 37 4.68 -12.87 -6.23
CA SER A 37 4.33 -13.97 -7.13
C SER A 37 3.28 -13.63 -8.18
N PHE A 38 2.39 -12.67 -7.88
CA PHE A 38 1.37 -12.22 -8.82
C PHE A 38 1.85 -11.11 -9.75
N GLU A 39 3.06 -10.58 -9.53
CA GLU A 39 3.62 -9.60 -10.43
C GLU A 39 3.98 -10.27 -11.76
N GLY A 40 3.30 -9.86 -12.82
CA GLY A 40 3.53 -10.35 -14.18
C GLY A 40 3.66 -9.21 -15.20
N ILE A 41 4.42 -9.44 -16.27
CA ILE A 41 4.48 -8.57 -17.45
C ILE A 41 4.88 -9.35 -18.71
N ASN A 42 4.20 -9.04 -19.81
CA ASN A 42 4.55 -9.55 -21.12
C ASN A 42 5.67 -8.70 -21.72
N ARG A 43 6.85 -9.29 -21.89
CA ARG A 43 7.99 -8.64 -22.55
C ARG A 43 7.93 -8.92 -24.06
N PRO A 44 7.83 -7.89 -24.91
CA PRO A 44 8.02 -8.04 -26.34
C PRO A 44 9.49 -8.35 -26.65
N ASN A 45 9.76 -9.31 -27.54
CA ASN A 45 11.09 -9.62 -28.03
C ASN A 45 11.31 -9.02 -29.43
N GLU A 46 12.57 -8.81 -29.80
CA GLU A 46 12.96 -8.26 -31.12
C GLU A 46 12.52 -9.14 -32.30
N ASP A 47 12.32 -10.45 -32.06
CA ASP A 47 11.85 -11.41 -33.06
C ASP A 47 10.31 -11.43 -33.22
N GLY A 48 9.59 -10.53 -32.52
CA GLY A 48 8.14 -10.45 -32.54
C GLY A 48 7.43 -11.47 -31.65
N THR A 49 8.17 -12.31 -30.92
CA THR A 49 7.60 -13.19 -29.90
C THR A 49 7.38 -12.44 -28.58
N VAL A 50 6.58 -13.01 -27.68
CA VAL A 50 6.31 -12.45 -26.36
C VAL A 50 6.81 -13.44 -25.30
N THR A 51 7.59 -12.94 -24.35
CA THR A 51 7.99 -13.71 -23.17
C THR A 51 7.21 -13.23 -21.96
N GLU A 52 6.47 -14.14 -21.34
CA GLU A 52 5.81 -13.90 -20.06
C GLU A 52 6.86 -13.91 -18.95
N LEU A 53 6.97 -12.80 -18.22
CA LEU A 53 7.81 -12.66 -17.06
C LEU A 53 6.93 -12.62 -15.82
N ASP A 54 7.28 -13.43 -14.83
CA ASP A 54 6.59 -13.49 -13.54
C ASP A 54 7.57 -13.27 -12.38
N GLY A 55 7.01 -12.91 -11.22
CA GLY A 55 7.76 -12.85 -9.98
C GLY A 55 8.86 -11.81 -10.00
N LEU A 56 10.03 -12.19 -9.47
CA LEU A 56 11.20 -11.32 -9.41
C LEU A 56 11.71 -10.87 -10.80
N ALA A 57 11.51 -11.67 -11.85
CA ALA A 57 11.90 -11.29 -13.20
C ALA A 57 11.01 -10.17 -13.75
N ALA A 58 9.70 -10.26 -13.50
CA ALA A 58 8.75 -9.21 -13.85
C ALA A 58 9.04 -7.91 -13.09
N ILE A 59 9.30 -8.01 -11.78
CA ILE A 59 9.62 -6.86 -10.93
C ILE A 59 10.86 -6.14 -11.47
N LYS A 60 11.94 -6.87 -11.75
CA LYS A 60 13.17 -6.27 -12.25
C LYS A 60 12.96 -5.58 -13.61
N TYR A 61 12.22 -6.22 -14.51
CA TYR A 61 11.89 -5.63 -15.81
C TYR A 61 11.06 -4.35 -15.67
N LYS A 62 10.03 -4.35 -14.81
CA LYS A 62 9.22 -3.17 -14.51
C LYS A 62 10.05 -2.05 -13.87
N GLN A 63 10.94 -2.37 -12.94
CA GLN A 63 11.84 -1.38 -12.34
C GLN A 63 12.71 -0.71 -13.40
N ASP A 64 13.32 -1.48 -14.31
CA ASP A 64 14.14 -0.93 -15.38
C ASP A 64 13.30 -0.06 -16.34
N LEU A 65 12.06 -0.47 -16.63
CA LEU A 65 11.12 0.31 -17.43
C LEU A 65 10.76 1.66 -16.77
N TYR A 66 10.45 1.63 -15.48
CA TYR A 66 10.06 2.82 -14.71
C TYR A 66 11.22 3.72 -14.31
N LYS A 67 12.49 3.29 -14.43
CA LYS A 67 13.64 4.21 -14.27
C LYS A 67 13.58 5.37 -15.27
N THR A 68 13.04 5.14 -16.46
CA THR A 68 12.89 6.16 -17.51
C THR A 68 11.93 7.28 -17.07
N SER A 69 10.92 6.93 -16.29
CA SER A 69 9.89 7.83 -15.78
C SER A 69 10.13 8.32 -14.36
N ALA A 70 11.07 7.71 -13.62
CA ALA A 70 11.45 8.18 -12.30
C ALA A 70 11.99 9.62 -12.35
N GLY A 71 11.80 10.38 -11.28
CA GLY A 71 12.23 11.77 -11.16
C GLY A 71 11.08 12.74 -10.87
N GLU A 72 11.39 14.04 -10.99
CA GLU A 72 10.42 15.12 -10.79
C GLU A 72 9.30 15.07 -11.83
N VAL A 73 8.07 15.27 -11.38
CA VAL A 73 6.83 15.25 -12.17
C VAL A 73 6.60 16.66 -12.74
N THR A 74 7.51 17.12 -13.59
CA THR A 74 7.42 18.46 -14.19
C THR A 74 6.33 18.52 -15.27
N PRO A 75 5.68 19.68 -15.48
CA PRO A 75 4.71 19.88 -16.58
C PRO A 75 5.21 19.40 -17.95
N ASP A 76 6.47 19.70 -18.31
CA ASP A 76 7.08 19.29 -19.58
C ASP A 76 7.09 17.76 -19.78
N ARG A 77 7.33 17.00 -18.71
CA ARG A 77 7.35 15.53 -18.75
C ARG A 77 5.94 14.97 -18.91
N ILE A 78 4.96 15.55 -18.23
CA ILE A 78 3.56 15.15 -18.35
C ILE A 78 3.06 15.44 -19.77
N LYS A 79 3.39 16.63 -20.30
CA LYS A 79 3.10 17.03 -21.68
C LYS A 79 3.69 16.07 -22.70
N SER A 80 4.99 15.77 -22.58
CA SER A 80 5.66 14.81 -23.46
C SER A 80 5.06 13.40 -23.39
N ALA A 81 4.66 12.96 -22.19
CA ALA A 81 3.96 11.69 -22.02
C ALA A 81 2.58 11.69 -22.70
N LEU A 82 1.81 12.77 -22.56
CA LEU A 82 0.51 12.93 -23.22
C LEU A 82 0.65 12.94 -24.74
N GLU A 83 1.59 13.71 -25.29
CA GLU A 83 1.84 13.76 -26.73
C GLU A 83 2.25 12.38 -27.28
N THR A 84 3.07 11.64 -26.54
CA THR A 84 3.45 10.27 -26.88
C THR A 84 2.24 9.34 -26.88
N TYR A 85 1.37 9.43 -25.87
CA TYR A 85 0.13 8.66 -25.81
C TYR A 85 -0.79 8.97 -27.00
N GLN A 86 -1.09 10.25 -27.22
CA GLN A 86 -1.99 10.71 -28.29
C GLN A 86 -1.46 10.40 -29.68
N SER A 87 -0.15 10.44 -29.90
CA SER A 87 0.46 10.02 -31.17
C SER A 87 0.33 8.51 -31.38
N CYS A 88 0.56 7.70 -30.34
CA CYS A 88 0.36 6.26 -30.42
C CYS A 88 -1.11 5.89 -30.71
N VAL A 89 -2.07 6.56 -30.05
CA VAL A 89 -3.51 6.32 -30.31
C VAL A 89 -3.91 6.73 -31.72
N ARG A 90 -3.37 7.84 -32.24
CA ARG A 90 -3.63 8.27 -33.63
C ARG A 90 -3.05 7.30 -34.67
N GLU A 91 -1.92 6.69 -34.39
CA GLU A 91 -1.24 5.78 -35.32
C GLU A 91 -1.83 4.35 -35.27
N TYR A 92 -2.10 3.84 -34.07
CA TYR A 92 -2.44 2.43 -33.85
C TYR A 92 -3.89 2.19 -33.40
N GLY A 93 -4.67 3.24 -33.17
CA GLY A 93 -6.02 3.16 -32.59
C GLY A 93 -6.02 3.16 -31.06
N PRO A 94 -7.20 3.06 -30.43
CA PRO A 94 -7.32 3.08 -28.97
C PRO A 94 -6.55 1.95 -28.30
N VAL A 95 -5.89 2.24 -27.18
CA VAL A 95 -5.03 1.29 -26.45
C VAL A 95 -5.79 0.06 -25.95
N GLU A 96 -7.08 0.21 -25.66
CA GLU A 96 -7.94 -0.86 -25.13
C GLU A 96 -8.45 -1.81 -26.23
N GLU A 97 -8.28 -1.46 -27.51
CA GLU A 97 -8.72 -2.29 -28.62
C GLU A 97 -7.75 -3.45 -28.89
N LYS A 98 -8.30 -4.60 -29.28
CA LYS A 98 -7.54 -5.85 -29.55
C LYS A 98 -6.47 -5.75 -30.65
N GLY A 99 -6.38 -4.61 -31.35
CA GLY A 99 -5.41 -4.35 -32.41
C GLY A 99 -4.18 -3.55 -31.99
N PHE A 100 -4.14 -2.99 -30.77
CA PHE A 100 -3.02 -2.14 -30.36
C PHE A 100 -1.72 -2.96 -30.18
N PRO A 101 -0.59 -2.58 -30.81
CA PRO A 101 0.64 -3.34 -30.71
C PRO A 101 1.20 -3.39 -29.28
N LEU A 102 1.35 -4.60 -28.74
CA LEU A 102 1.85 -4.81 -27.38
C LEU A 102 3.24 -4.20 -27.16
N ALA A 103 4.12 -4.29 -28.16
CA ALA A 103 5.46 -3.70 -28.07
C ALA A 103 5.41 -2.18 -27.88
N VAL A 104 4.57 -1.50 -28.66
CA VAL A 104 4.34 -0.05 -28.54
C VAL A 104 3.77 0.29 -27.17
N PHE A 105 2.83 -0.51 -26.66
CA PHE A 105 2.24 -0.29 -25.33
C PHE A 105 3.29 -0.39 -24.23
N VAL A 106 4.05 -1.50 -24.19
CA VAL A 106 5.04 -1.77 -23.14
C VAL A 106 6.20 -0.78 -23.18
N GLU A 107 6.66 -0.39 -24.37
CA GLU A 107 7.84 0.48 -24.50
C GLU A 107 7.52 1.97 -24.42
N LYS A 108 6.38 2.42 -24.97
CA LYS A 108 6.06 3.85 -25.07
C LYS A 108 5.04 4.34 -24.05
N ILE A 109 4.11 3.49 -23.60
CA ILE A 109 2.99 3.90 -22.73
C ILE A 109 3.21 3.49 -21.28
N VAL A 110 3.55 2.22 -21.04
CA VAL A 110 3.73 1.70 -19.67
C VAL A 110 4.71 2.55 -18.84
N PRO A 111 5.87 3.03 -19.36
CA PRO A 111 6.79 3.83 -18.56
C PRO A 111 6.13 5.05 -17.92
N PHE A 112 5.24 5.76 -18.62
CA PHE A 112 4.65 7.01 -18.12
C PHE A 112 3.17 6.86 -17.71
N ARG A 113 2.64 5.63 -17.66
CA ARG A 113 1.21 5.38 -17.40
C ARG A 113 0.72 6.01 -16.10
N HIS A 114 1.55 6.06 -15.06
CA HIS A 114 1.21 6.69 -13.79
C HIS A 114 1.06 8.22 -13.91
N LEU A 115 1.85 8.88 -14.77
CA LEU A 115 1.69 10.32 -15.04
C LEU A 115 0.37 10.58 -15.77
N LEU A 116 0.05 9.72 -16.74
CA LEU A 116 -1.19 9.81 -17.51
C LEU A 116 -2.43 9.58 -16.64
N MET A 117 -2.38 8.63 -15.69
CA MET A 117 -3.49 8.42 -14.74
C MET A 117 -3.76 9.66 -13.88
N GLY A 118 -2.72 10.27 -13.30
CA GLY A 118 -2.89 11.49 -12.52
C GLY A 118 -3.39 12.67 -13.36
N LEU A 119 -3.01 12.74 -14.63
CA LEU A 119 -3.48 13.77 -15.56
C LEU A 119 -4.98 13.65 -15.87
N SER A 120 -5.49 12.43 -16.10
CA SER A 120 -6.92 12.21 -16.32
C SER A 120 -7.77 12.67 -15.13
N GLU A 121 -7.29 12.41 -13.91
CA GLU A 121 -7.93 12.86 -12.67
C GLU A 121 -7.86 14.40 -12.51
N ALA A 122 -6.70 15.01 -12.74
CA ALA A 122 -6.53 16.46 -12.64
C ALA A 122 -7.45 17.27 -13.57
N PHE A 123 -7.84 16.68 -14.70
CA PHE A 123 -8.76 17.28 -15.68
C PHE A 123 -10.18 16.72 -15.58
N ALA A 124 -10.52 16.01 -14.51
CA ALA A 124 -11.85 15.43 -14.32
C ALA A 124 -12.97 16.50 -14.30
N ASP A 125 -14.17 16.07 -14.67
CA ASP A 125 -15.36 16.93 -14.67
C ASP A 125 -15.67 17.43 -13.23
N PRO A 126 -15.77 18.76 -13.01
CA PRO A 126 -15.94 19.37 -11.68
C PRO A 126 -17.21 18.95 -10.91
N LEU A 127 -18.23 18.44 -11.60
CA LEU A 127 -19.53 18.10 -11.02
C LEU A 127 -19.66 16.61 -10.75
N THR A 128 -19.13 15.79 -11.64
CA THR A 128 -19.27 14.32 -11.60
C THR A 128 -18.03 13.62 -11.05
N GLY A 129 -16.85 14.27 -11.13
CA GLY A 129 -15.56 13.68 -10.75
C GLY A 129 -15.07 12.61 -11.74
N ILE A 130 -15.70 12.48 -12.92
CA ILE A 130 -15.29 11.53 -13.94
C ILE A 130 -14.01 12.06 -14.61
N GLY A 131 -12.95 11.26 -14.60
CA GLY A 131 -11.67 11.59 -15.23
C GLY A 131 -11.82 11.89 -16.72
N ALA A 132 -11.06 12.87 -17.20
CA ALA A 132 -11.06 13.24 -18.62
C ALA A 132 -10.43 12.14 -19.48
N ASP A 133 -10.94 11.98 -20.70
CA ASP A 133 -10.26 11.17 -21.71
C ASP A 133 -8.95 11.88 -22.10
N LEU A 134 -7.85 11.15 -22.09
CA LEU A 134 -6.52 11.66 -22.46
C LEU A 134 -6.49 12.21 -23.91
N MET A 135 -7.37 11.73 -24.79
CA MET A 135 -7.46 12.26 -26.15
C MET A 135 -8.12 13.65 -26.23
N ASP A 136 -8.90 14.04 -25.22
CA ASP A 136 -9.62 15.31 -25.17
C ASP A 136 -8.82 16.43 -24.48
N ILE A 137 -7.72 16.09 -23.80
CA ILE A 137 -6.84 17.05 -23.10
C ILE A 137 -5.89 17.71 -24.13
N ASP A 138 -5.89 19.05 -24.19
CA ASP A 138 -4.89 19.80 -24.97
C ASP A 138 -3.54 19.78 -24.23
N PRO A 139 -2.44 19.29 -24.84
CA PRO A 139 -1.12 19.32 -24.22
C PRO A 139 -0.65 20.71 -23.78
N ASN A 140 -1.17 21.79 -24.37
CA ASN A 140 -0.84 23.16 -23.99
C ASN A 140 -1.49 23.60 -22.67
N ASP A 141 -2.59 22.96 -22.25
CA ASP A 141 -3.23 23.24 -20.96
C ASP A 141 -2.40 22.73 -19.77
N ILE A 142 -1.36 21.93 -20.04
CA ILE A 142 -0.42 21.40 -19.04
C ILE A 142 0.67 22.45 -18.71
N ASP A 143 1.01 23.32 -19.66
CA ASP A 143 2.11 24.28 -19.52
C ASP A 143 1.85 25.26 -18.37
N GLY A 144 2.67 25.17 -17.32
CA GLY A 144 2.65 26.09 -16.17
C GLY A 144 1.45 25.98 -15.22
N ALA A 145 0.37 25.26 -15.60
CA ALA A 145 -0.87 25.21 -14.85
C ALA A 145 -1.19 23.82 -14.25
N TYR A 146 -0.41 22.78 -14.53
CA TYR A 146 -0.72 21.41 -14.04
C TYR A 146 -0.98 21.35 -12.52
N TYR A 147 -0.11 21.93 -11.70
CA TYR A 147 -0.28 21.90 -10.24
C TYR A 147 -1.41 22.81 -9.75
N GLU A 148 -1.73 23.87 -10.50
CA GLU A 148 -2.90 24.71 -10.24
C GLU A 148 -4.18 23.92 -10.53
N LYS A 149 -4.22 23.17 -11.64
CA LYS A 149 -5.31 22.26 -11.99
C LYS A 149 -5.50 21.15 -10.96
N CYS A 150 -4.42 20.58 -10.42
CA CYS A 150 -4.53 19.64 -9.31
C CYS A 150 -5.17 20.28 -8.06
N ALA A 151 -4.85 21.54 -7.76
CA ALA A 151 -5.46 22.27 -6.64
C ALA A 151 -6.95 22.58 -6.89
N GLU A 152 -7.31 22.99 -8.11
CA GLU A 152 -8.70 23.19 -8.54
C GLU A 152 -9.49 21.88 -8.43
N HIS A 153 -8.94 20.78 -8.94
CA HIS A 153 -9.56 19.46 -8.84
C HIS A 153 -9.78 19.03 -7.38
N LEU A 154 -8.79 19.24 -6.50
CA LEU A 154 -8.96 18.97 -5.07
C LEU A 154 -10.11 19.80 -4.47
N GLN A 155 -10.24 21.06 -4.85
CA GLN A 155 -11.35 21.91 -4.40
C GLN A 155 -12.70 21.35 -4.87
N ASP A 156 -12.79 20.91 -6.12
CA ASP A 156 -13.99 20.32 -6.70
C ASP A 156 -14.39 19.02 -6.01
N VAL A 157 -13.44 18.12 -5.78
CA VAL A 157 -13.64 16.86 -5.03
C VAL A 157 -14.13 17.16 -3.62
N MET A 158 -13.46 18.06 -2.90
CA MET A 158 -13.83 18.40 -1.53
C MET A 158 -15.21 19.06 -1.46
N ARG A 159 -15.58 19.90 -2.44
CA ARG A 159 -16.93 20.45 -2.54
C ARG A 159 -17.97 19.34 -2.75
N ASN A 160 -17.65 18.33 -3.56
CA ASN A 160 -18.57 17.25 -3.89
C ASN A 160 -18.73 16.24 -2.76
N GLU A 161 -17.64 15.86 -2.08
CA GLU A 161 -17.62 14.86 -1.02
C GLU A 161 -17.93 15.44 0.38
N GLN A 162 -17.51 16.69 0.64
CA GLN A 162 -17.65 17.36 1.95
C GLN A 162 -18.58 18.58 1.87
N ARG A 163 -19.72 18.46 1.18
CA ARG A 163 -20.68 19.55 0.92
C ARG A 163 -21.07 20.38 2.14
N GLU A 164 -21.26 19.73 3.28
CA GLU A 164 -21.73 20.37 4.52
C GLU A 164 -20.59 20.73 5.48
N ASN A 165 -19.33 20.43 5.13
CA ASN A 165 -18.19 20.60 6.02
C ASN A 165 -17.11 21.49 5.40
N GLU A 166 -17.35 22.80 5.44
CA GLU A 166 -16.41 23.83 4.97
C GLU A 166 -15.05 23.76 5.68
N THR A 167 -15.03 23.34 6.95
CA THR A 167 -13.78 23.18 7.71
C THR A 167 -12.91 22.07 7.12
N ALA A 168 -13.50 20.96 6.71
CA ALA A 168 -12.77 19.88 6.04
C ALA A 168 -12.24 20.34 4.68
N GLN A 169 -13.04 21.08 3.91
CA GLN A 169 -12.62 21.64 2.61
C GLN A 169 -11.41 22.57 2.77
N GLN A 170 -11.48 23.53 3.69
CA GLN A 170 -10.36 24.44 3.98
C GLN A 170 -9.12 23.70 4.45
N LYS A 171 -9.28 22.69 5.31
CA LYS A 171 -8.14 21.92 5.84
C LYS A 171 -7.44 21.10 4.75
N ALA A 172 -8.18 20.58 3.77
CA ALA A 172 -7.59 19.89 2.63
C ALA A 172 -6.75 20.84 1.77
N LEU A 173 -7.27 22.02 1.45
CA LEU A 173 -6.54 23.03 0.67
C LEU A 173 -5.31 23.57 1.41
N GLU A 174 -5.41 23.80 2.72
CA GLU A 174 -4.27 24.20 3.56
C GLU A 174 -3.17 23.14 3.51
N LYS A 175 -3.52 21.86 3.71
CA LYS A 175 -2.56 20.76 3.64
C LYS A 175 -1.93 20.61 2.26
N TYR A 176 -2.71 20.81 1.20
CA TYR A 176 -2.18 20.76 -0.17
C TYR A 176 -1.18 21.90 -0.42
N SER A 177 -1.43 23.09 0.12
CA SER A 177 -0.51 24.23 -0.01
C SER A 177 0.82 24.08 0.75
N GLU A 178 0.89 23.14 1.71
CA GLU A 178 2.12 22.79 2.42
C GLU A 178 3.01 21.81 1.62
N LEU A 179 2.50 21.25 0.51
CA LEU A 179 3.24 20.27 -0.28
C LEU A 179 4.26 20.94 -1.20
N ASP A 180 5.48 20.40 -1.20
CA ASP A 180 6.51 20.80 -2.14
C ASP A 180 6.18 20.28 -3.55
N THR A 181 6.19 21.18 -4.53
CA THR A 181 6.04 20.87 -5.95
C THR A 181 7.31 21.29 -6.72
N PRO A 182 7.75 20.53 -7.75
CA PRO A 182 7.09 19.36 -8.31
C PRO A 182 7.24 18.09 -7.45
N PHE A 183 6.24 17.21 -7.52
CA PHE A 183 6.28 15.89 -6.88
C PHE A 183 7.41 15.03 -7.46
N TYR A 184 7.98 14.14 -6.66
CA TYR A 184 9.04 13.24 -7.10
C TYR A 184 8.54 11.80 -7.12
N LEU A 185 8.72 11.12 -8.24
CA LEU A 185 8.34 9.72 -8.39
C LEU A 185 9.57 8.80 -8.39
N HIS A 186 9.58 7.83 -7.49
CA HIS A 186 10.51 6.70 -7.55
C HIS A 186 9.86 5.48 -8.20
N SER A 187 10.63 4.76 -9.00
CA SER A 187 10.24 3.43 -9.48
C SER A 187 10.10 2.48 -8.27
N GLY A 188 8.93 1.87 -8.07
CA GLY A 188 8.67 1.18 -6.81
C GLY A 188 7.45 0.27 -6.77
N ILE A 189 7.14 -0.15 -5.55
CA ILE A 189 6.15 -1.14 -5.12
C ILE A 189 4.78 -0.92 -5.77
N SER A 190 4.15 -2.00 -6.25
CA SER A 190 2.78 -1.97 -6.76
C SER A 190 1.78 -1.71 -5.63
N LYS A 191 0.67 -1.03 -5.94
CA LYS A 191 -0.43 -0.78 -4.98
C LYS A 191 -0.88 -2.08 -4.28
N ASP A 192 -0.90 -3.18 -5.04
CA ASP A 192 -1.29 -4.50 -4.56
C ASP A 192 -0.47 -4.93 -3.33
N ALA A 193 0.83 -4.65 -3.27
CA ALA A 193 1.65 -5.02 -2.13
C ALA A 193 1.23 -4.30 -0.83
N PHE A 194 0.69 -3.09 -0.92
CA PHE A 194 0.12 -2.39 0.25
C PHE A 194 -1.17 -3.06 0.72
N ASP A 195 -2.03 -3.52 -0.19
CA ASP A 195 -3.26 -4.23 0.16
C ASP A 195 -2.94 -5.54 0.92
N TYR A 196 -1.87 -6.25 0.54
CA TYR A 196 -1.41 -7.44 1.26
C TYR A 196 -0.86 -7.15 2.66
N ILE A 197 -0.29 -5.97 2.90
CA ILE A 197 0.08 -5.53 4.26
C ILE A 197 -1.19 -5.36 5.10
N GLU A 198 -2.24 -4.75 4.56
CA GLU A 198 -3.51 -4.55 5.27
C GLU A 198 -4.18 -5.89 5.62
N PHE A 199 -4.27 -6.80 4.65
CA PHE A 199 -4.78 -8.16 4.90
C PHE A 199 -3.95 -8.89 5.95
N TYR A 200 -2.62 -8.76 5.91
CA TYR A 200 -1.74 -9.36 6.91
C TYR A 200 -2.02 -8.81 8.33
N ILE A 201 -2.18 -7.50 8.48
CA ILE A 201 -2.51 -6.85 9.76
C ILE A 201 -3.84 -7.40 10.31
N LEU A 202 -4.86 -7.53 9.45
CA LEU A 202 -6.15 -8.10 9.83
C LEU A 202 -6.02 -9.52 10.39
N PHE A 203 -5.34 -10.41 9.67
CA PHE A 203 -5.17 -11.80 10.12
C PHE A 203 -4.32 -11.89 11.38
N LEU A 204 -3.29 -11.05 11.49
CA LEU A 204 -2.46 -10.99 12.68
C LEU A 204 -3.26 -10.53 13.90
N ALA A 205 -4.16 -9.55 13.75
CA ALA A 205 -5.05 -9.12 14.82
C ALA A 205 -5.93 -10.28 15.32
N ILE A 206 -6.51 -11.08 14.40
CA ILE A 206 -7.30 -12.27 14.73
C ILE A 206 -6.47 -13.30 15.51
N LEU A 207 -5.25 -13.59 15.06
CA LEU A 207 -4.35 -14.53 15.73
C LEU A 207 -3.98 -14.06 17.14
N CYS A 208 -3.71 -12.76 17.30
CA CYS A 208 -3.40 -12.17 18.59
C CYS A 208 -4.59 -12.22 19.57
N VAL A 209 -5.81 -11.96 19.09
CA VAL A 209 -7.04 -12.16 19.88
C VAL A 209 -7.18 -13.63 20.28
N ALA A 210 -6.91 -14.57 19.37
CA ALA A 210 -6.96 -16.00 19.65
C ALA A 210 -5.90 -16.46 20.67
N ILE A 211 -4.76 -15.77 20.77
CA ILE A 211 -3.74 -15.99 21.81
C ILE A 211 -4.16 -15.39 23.15
N ALA A 212 -4.76 -14.20 23.14
CA ALA A 212 -5.16 -13.48 24.35
C ALA A 212 -6.43 -14.06 25.00
N ALA A 213 -7.40 -14.58 24.23
CA ALA A 213 -8.68 -15.03 24.79
C ALA A 213 -8.53 -16.08 25.93
N PRO A 214 -7.68 -17.12 25.80
CA PRO A 214 -7.49 -18.10 26.88
C PRO A 214 -6.83 -17.54 28.14
N THR A 215 -6.07 -16.43 28.05
CA THR A 215 -5.38 -15.84 29.23
C THR A 215 -6.38 -15.23 30.21
N PHE A 216 -7.54 -14.80 29.70
CA PHE A 216 -8.63 -14.28 30.50
C PHE A 216 -9.68 -15.35 30.80
N ALA A 217 -10.12 -16.11 29.80
CA ALA A 217 -11.22 -17.08 29.98
C ALA A 217 -10.80 -18.37 30.70
N GLY A 218 -9.54 -18.81 30.56
CA GLY A 218 -9.11 -20.13 31.04
C GLY A 218 -9.18 -20.32 32.55
N GLU A 219 -9.01 -19.25 33.33
CA GLU A 219 -9.12 -19.31 34.79
C GLU A 219 -10.56 -19.36 35.30
N TYR A 220 -11.49 -18.74 34.57
CA TYR A 220 -12.91 -18.88 34.85
C TYR A 220 -13.37 -20.31 34.54
N GLN A 221 -12.94 -20.87 33.40
CA GLN A 221 -13.29 -22.24 32.99
C GLN A 221 -12.77 -23.31 33.94
N THR A 222 -11.61 -23.11 34.55
CA THR A 222 -10.98 -24.07 35.47
C THR A 222 -11.32 -23.83 36.95
N GLY A 223 -12.09 -22.78 37.25
CA GLY A 223 -12.39 -22.34 38.62
C GLY A 223 -11.21 -21.72 39.36
N GLY A 224 -10.04 -21.60 38.72
CA GLY A 224 -8.81 -21.07 39.32
C GLY A 224 -8.89 -19.60 39.71
N ASP A 225 -9.81 -18.83 39.11
CA ASP A 225 -10.06 -17.42 39.48
C ASP A 225 -10.41 -17.26 40.97
N SER A 226 -11.25 -18.16 41.50
CA SER A 226 -11.66 -18.12 42.91
C SER A 226 -10.47 -18.22 43.87
N ILE A 227 -9.49 -19.06 43.55
CA ILE A 227 -8.26 -19.25 44.31
C ILE A 227 -7.36 -18.02 44.15
N LEU A 228 -7.15 -17.55 42.92
CA LEU A 228 -6.27 -16.42 42.63
C LEU A 228 -6.72 -15.15 43.35
N ARG A 229 -8.02 -14.88 43.42
CA ARG A 229 -8.59 -13.70 44.10
C ARG A 229 -8.33 -13.68 45.61
N THR A 230 -8.13 -14.83 46.25
CA THR A 230 -7.76 -14.89 47.68
C THR A 230 -6.30 -14.47 47.95
N THR A 231 -5.48 -14.33 46.91
CA THR A 231 -4.06 -13.96 47.05
C THR A 231 -3.85 -12.45 47.17
N LYS A 232 -2.74 -12.02 47.79
CA LYS A 232 -2.37 -10.61 48.02
C LYS A 232 -2.45 -9.73 46.76
N TYR A 233 -2.19 -10.29 45.58
CA TYR A 233 -2.15 -9.57 44.30
C TYR A 233 -3.24 -10.02 43.31
N GLY A 234 -4.19 -10.86 43.74
CA GLY A 234 -5.16 -11.57 42.90
C GLY A 234 -6.25 -10.74 42.24
N HIS A 235 -6.45 -9.50 42.67
CA HIS A 235 -7.50 -8.62 42.15
C HIS A 235 -6.96 -7.68 41.06
N LYS A 236 -6.91 -6.36 41.32
CA LYS A 236 -6.55 -5.34 40.32
C LYS A 236 -5.15 -5.54 39.73
N GLN A 237 -4.19 -5.92 40.58
CA GLN A 237 -2.80 -6.02 40.15
C GLN A 237 -2.54 -7.20 39.19
N LEU A 238 -3.20 -8.34 39.41
CA LEU A 238 -3.17 -9.48 38.48
C LEU A 238 -3.83 -9.11 37.14
N ALA A 239 -4.99 -8.47 37.17
CA ALA A 239 -5.70 -8.03 35.96
C ALA A 239 -4.83 -7.09 35.10
N ILE A 240 -4.24 -6.05 35.70
CA ILE A 240 -3.32 -5.13 35.01
C ILE A 240 -2.12 -5.89 34.45
N THR A 241 -1.55 -6.82 35.22
CA THR A 241 -0.39 -7.62 34.78
C THR A 241 -0.72 -8.46 33.55
N LYS A 242 -1.91 -9.07 33.50
CA LYS A 242 -2.37 -9.85 32.34
C LYS A 242 -2.55 -9.00 31.10
N ILE A 243 -3.20 -7.85 31.24
CA ILE A 243 -3.39 -6.90 30.14
C ILE A 243 -2.03 -6.48 29.61
N LEU A 244 -1.10 -6.07 30.47
CA LEU A 244 0.26 -5.69 30.06
C LEU A 244 1.01 -6.84 29.39
N ALA A 245 0.90 -8.08 29.90
CA ALA A 245 1.57 -9.24 29.33
C ALA A 245 1.03 -9.58 27.93
N ALA A 246 -0.30 -9.61 27.76
CA ALA A 246 -0.94 -9.84 26.48
C ALA A 246 -0.63 -8.71 25.48
N PHE A 247 -0.69 -7.45 25.92
CA PHE A 247 -0.34 -6.29 25.11
C PHE A 247 1.12 -6.30 24.67
N THR A 248 2.05 -6.65 25.57
CA THR A 248 3.48 -6.77 25.23
C THR A 248 3.68 -7.86 24.19
N LEU A 249 3.02 -9.01 24.34
CA LEU A 249 3.09 -10.08 23.36
C LEU A 249 2.54 -9.65 22.00
N PHE A 250 1.42 -8.93 21.99
CA PHE A 250 0.82 -8.36 20.77
C PHE A 250 1.81 -7.43 20.05
N VAL A 251 2.34 -6.43 20.76
CA VAL A 251 3.27 -5.44 20.18
C VAL A 251 4.52 -6.13 19.63
N VAL A 252 5.11 -7.06 20.38
CA VAL A 252 6.31 -7.78 19.92
C VAL A 252 6.00 -8.64 18.69
N THR A 253 4.89 -9.37 18.69
CA THR A 253 4.49 -10.21 17.54
C THR A 253 4.22 -9.36 16.30
N PHE A 254 3.56 -8.21 16.49
CA PHE A 254 3.30 -7.24 15.44
C PHE A 254 4.58 -6.66 14.86
N LEU A 255 5.48 -6.17 15.70
CA LEU A 255 6.75 -5.60 15.24
C LEU A 255 7.57 -6.64 14.48
N VAL A 256 7.75 -7.84 15.05
CA VAL A 256 8.51 -8.91 14.37
C VAL A 256 7.85 -9.29 13.04
N GLY A 257 6.53 -9.48 13.05
CA GLY A 257 5.77 -9.89 11.87
C GLY A 257 5.80 -8.87 10.74
N ILE A 258 5.59 -7.59 11.05
CA ILE A 258 5.65 -6.49 10.09
C ILE A 258 7.08 -6.26 9.61
N THR A 259 8.08 -6.31 10.50
CA THR A 259 9.48 -6.18 10.07
C THR A 259 9.86 -7.28 9.09
N VAL A 260 9.50 -8.54 9.35
CA VAL A 260 9.77 -9.64 8.41
C VAL A 260 9.06 -9.40 7.07
N HIS A 261 7.79 -8.97 7.11
CA HIS A 261 7.01 -8.72 5.91
C HIS A 261 7.63 -7.59 5.05
N ILE A 262 7.91 -6.44 5.67
CA ILE A 262 8.53 -5.28 5.02
C ILE A 262 9.90 -5.65 4.45
N LEU A 263 10.74 -6.36 5.21
CA LEU A 263 12.06 -6.76 4.71
C LEU A 263 12.01 -7.64 3.46
N ILE A 264 11.00 -8.51 3.35
CA ILE A 264 10.80 -9.34 2.15
C ILE A 264 10.37 -8.48 0.96
N LEU A 265 9.45 -7.54 1.17
CA LEU A 265 9.01 -6.61 0.12
C LEU A 265 10.15 -5.69 -0.32
N ASP A 266 10.88 -5.11 0.63
CA ASP A 266 12.04 -4.26 0.37
C ASP A 266 13.14 -5.01 -0.40
N ALA A 267 13.35 -6.30 -0.08
CA ALA A 267 14.32 -7.13 -0.79
C ALA A 267 13.89 -7.43 -2.24
N ALA A 268 12.60 -7.50 -2.52
CA ALA A 268 12.08 -7.78 -3.86
C ALA A 268 11.92 -6.52 -4.71
N PHE A 269 11.31 -5.47 -4.16
CA PHE A 269 10.93 -4.24 -4.87
C PHE A 269 11.90 -3.08 -4.66
N GLY A 270 12.84 -3.19 -3.72
CA GLY A 270 13.75 -2.11 -3.34
C GLY A 270 13.14 -1.10 -2.37
N THR A 271 14.00 -0.32 -1.71
CA THR A 271 13.62 0.65 -0.67
C THR A 271 13.28 2.04 -1.20
N ASP A 272 13.55 2.32 -2.47
CA ASP A 272 13.42 3.67 -3.02
C ASP A 272 11.97 4.12 -3.21
N CYS A 273 11.02 3.19 -3.24
CA CYS A 273 9.58 3.49 -3.32
C CYS A 273 9.07 4.36 -2.16
N LEU A 274 9.64 4.22 -0.97
CA LEU A 274 9.21 4.97 0.22
C LEU A 274 9.57 6.45 0.17
N LYS A 275 10.36 6.87 -0.82
CA LYS A 275 10.78 8.26 -1.02
C LYS A 275 9.92 9.00 -2.04
N THR A 276 8.98 8.32 -2.69
CA THR A 276 8.02 8.94 -3.60
C THR A 276 7.18 9.96 -2.83
N SER A 277 7.00 11.14 -3.40
CA SER A 277 6.07 12.15 -2.88
C SER A 277 4.66 11.57 -2.93
N PHE A 278 4.05 11.40 -1.74
CA PHE A 278 2.66 11.00 -1.56
C PHE A 278 1.79 12.23 -1.31
#